data_AF-C6ZQQ7-F1
#
_entry.id   AF-C6ZQQ7-F1
#
_cell.length_a   1.000
_cell.length_b   1.000
_cell.length_c   1.000
_cell.angle_alpha   90.00
_cell.angle_beta   90.00
_cell.angle_gamma   90.00
#
_symmetry.space_group_name_H-M   'P 1'
#
loop_
_entity.id
_entity.type
_entity.pdbx_description
1 polymer ?
#
loop_
_entity_poly.entity_id
_entity_poly.type
_entity_poly.pdbx_seq_one_letter_code
_entity_poly.pdbx_strand_id
1 'polypeptide(L)'
;MELYQKMEHPMGHKRKVRDRLRPYVKDPNGVDLLDKLLILDPKERIDADSALNHDFFWTDPMPSDLSKMLSQHTQSMFEYLTPPRRSCQMRQYQQQMVNPMQQRPQDNSYQDRVY
;
A
#
# COMPACT_ATOMS: atom_id res chain seq x y z
N MET A 1 19.04 -33.45 9.20
CA MET A 1 17.81 -34.27 9.16
C MET A 1 17.26 -34.61 10.54
N GLU A 2 18.02 -34.50 11.64
CA GLU A 2 17.51 -34.84 12.98
C GLU A 2 16.21 -34.13 13.39
N LEU A 3 16.04 -32.84 13.05
CA LEU A 3 14.80 -32.11 13.37
C LEU A 3 13.58 -32.68 12.65
N TYR A 4 13.74 -33.22 11.43
CA TYR A 4 12.63 -33.79 10.68
C TYR A 4 12.07 -35.05 11.36
N GLN A 5 12.93 -35.80 12.07
CA GLN A 5 12.53 -37.00 12.82
C GLN A 5 11.96 -36.66 14.21
N LYS A 6 12.37 -35.53 14.79
CA LYS A 6 11.95 -35.09 16.14
C LYS A 6 10.63 -34.31 16.15
N MET A 7 10.20 -33.76 15.02
CA MET A 7 8.95 -33.00 14.91
C MET A 7 7.84 -33.86 14.31
N GLU A 8 6.63 -33.72 14.84
CA GLU A 8 5.43 -34.29 14.22
C GLU A 8 5.03 -33.45 13.01
N HIS A 9 4.97 -34.08 11.84
CA HIS A 9 4.56 -33.44 10.60
C HIS A 9 3.24 -34.06 10.14
N PRO A 10 2.23 -33.26 9.85
CA PRO A 10 0.97 -33.80 9.36
C PRO A 10 1.13 -34.29 7.92
N MET A 11 1.29 -35.61 7.75
CA MET A 11 1.41 -36.24 6.43
C MET A 11 0.07 -36.22 5.67
N GLY A 12 0.13 -36.08 4.35
CA GLY A 12 -1.06 -36.12 3.47
C GLY A 12 -1.71 -34.77 3.18
N HIS A 13 -1.10 -33.66 3.60
CA HIS A 13 -1.57 -32.33 3.20
C HIS A 13 -1.39 -32.10 1.69
N LYS A 14 -2.50 -31.97 0.98
CA LYS A 14 -2.49 -31.55 -0.42
C LYS A 14 -2.10 -30.08 -0.53
N ARG A 15 -1.41 -29.73 -1.61
CA ARG A 15 -1.10 -28.34 -1.97
C ARG A 15 -2.41 -27.59 -2.22
N LYS A 16 -2.62 -26.49 -1.49
CA LYS A 16 -3.83 -25.64 -1.55
C LYS A 16 -3.51 -24.16 -1.80
N VAL A 17 -2.30 -23.86 -2.25
CA VAL A 17 -1.81 -22.47 -2.42
C VAL A 17 -2.72 -21.70 -3.39
N ARG A 18 -2.94 -22.24 -4.60
CA ARG A 18 -3.83 -21.63 -5.60
C ARG A 18 -5.25 -21.45 -5.09
N ASP A 19 -5.84 -22.47 -4.45
CA ASP A 19 -7.21 -22.40 -3.94
C ASP A 19 -7.39 -21.37 -2.83
N ARG A 20 -6.39 -21.23 -1.95
CA ARG A 20 -6.39 -20.24 -0.87
C ARG A 20 -6.13 -18.81 -1.38
N LEU A 21 -5.38 -18.64 -2.46
CA LEU A 21 -5.01 -17.33 -3.00
C LEU A 21 -6.01 -16.77 -4.01
N ARG A 22 -6.79 -17.61 -4.69
CA ARG A 22 -7.85 -17.21 -5.65
C ARG A 22 -8.78 -16.08 -5.17
N PRO A 23 -9.23 -16.04 -3.90
CA PRO A 23 -10.10 -14.95 -3.44
C PRO A 23 -9.40 -13.59 -3.32
N TYR A 24 -8.08 -13.59 -3.12
CA TYR A 24 -7.28 -12.38 -2.86
C TYR A 24 -6.59 -11.87 -4.12
N VAL A 25 -6.12 -12.79 -4.96
CA VAL A 25 -5.40 -12.49 -6.20
C VAL A 25 -6.29 -12.88 -7.36
N LYS A 26 -6.86 -11.86 -8.02
CA LYS A 26 -7.74 -12.05 -9.19
C LYS A 26 -6.98 -12.44 -10.44
N ASP A 27 -5.71 -12.03 -10.53
CA ASP A 27 -4.87 -12.29 -11.68
C ASP A 27 -4.32 -13.74 -11.66
N PRO A 28 -4.59 -14.55 -12.69
CA PRO A 28 -4.07 -15.91 -12.80
C PRO A 28 -2.54 -15.99 -12.74
N ASN A 29 -1.84 -15.03 -13.36
CA ASN A 29 -0.38 -15.03 -13.42
C ASN A 29 0.24 -14.72 -12.06
N GLY A 30 -0.36 -13.82 -11.28
CA GLY A 30 0.06 -13.54 -9.91
C GLY A 30 -0.12 -14.75 -8.99
N VAL A 31 -1.20 -15.52 -9.16
CA VAL A 31 -1.40 -16.77 -8.41
C VAL A 31 -0.33 -17.81 -8.78
N ASP A 32 0.04 -17.91 -10.04
CA ASP A 32 1.06 -18.87 -10.51
C ASP A 32 2.46 -18.51 -10.00
N LEU A 33 2.83 -17.23 -10.05
CA LEU A 33 4.10 -16.74 -9.49
C LEU A 33 4.20 -17.02 -7.98
N LEU A 34 3.12 -16.74 -7.23
CA LEU A 34 3.05 -17.03 -5.79
C LEU A 34 3.14 -18.54 -5.50
N ASP A 35 2.54 -19.37 -6.35
CA ASP A 35 2.67 -20.83 -6.25
C ASP A 35 4.15 -21.23 -6.37
N LYS A 36 4.85 -20.76 -7.41
CA LYS A 36 6.27 -21.06 -7.64
C LYS A 36 7.20 -20.53 -6.54
N LEU A 37 6.88 -19.40 -5.92
CA LEU A 37 7.62 -18.85 -4.77
C LEU A 37 7.41 -19.67 -3.49
N LEU A 38 6.21 -20.24 -3.29
CA LEU A 38 5.83 -21.04 -2.12
C LEU A 38 6.09 -22.55 -2.31
N ILE A 39 7.15 -22.90 -3.03
CA ILE A 39 7.65 -24.28 -3.11
C ILE A 39 8.52 -24.57 -1.87
N LEU A 40 8.23 -25.70 -1.22
CA LEU A 40 8.90 -26.11 0.03
C LEU A 40 10.35 -26.52 -0.21
N ASP A 41 10.62 -27.26 -1.29
CA ASP A 41 11.98 -27.62 -1.68
C ASP A 41 12.68 -26.38 -2.28
N PRO A 42 13.76 -25.88 -1.67
CA PRO A 42 14.50 -24.75 -2.21
C PRO A 42 15.13 -25.02 -3.59
N LYS A 43 15.37 -26.29 -3.96
CA LYS A 43 15.96 -26.62 -5.28
C LYS A 43 14.95 -26.50 -6.42
N GLU A 44 13.67 -26.74 -6.13
CA GLU A 44 12.58 -26.59 -7.10
C GLU A 44 11.90 -25.22 -7.02
N ARG A 45 12.24 -24.43 -6.00
CA ARG A 45 11.74 -23.06 -5.86
C ARG A 45 12.30 -22.19 -6.98
N ILE A 46 11.45 -21.32 -7.52
CA ILE A 46 11.84 -20.38 -8.56
C ILE A 46 12.92 -19.41 -8.06
N ASP A 47 13.94 -19.19 -8.90
CA ASP A 47 14.98 -18.19 -8.67
C ASP A 47 14.48 -16.77 -8.97
N ALA A 48 15.15 -15.77 -8.40
CA ALA A 48 14.77 -14.36 -8.60
C ALA A 48 14.78 -13.95 -10.08
N ASP A 49 15.76 -14.41 -10.85
CA ASP A 49 15.86 -14.11 -12.29
C ASP A 49 14.70 -14.74 -13.08
N SER A 50 14.37 -16.01 -12.77
CA SER A 50 13.21 -16.68 -13.37
C SER A 50 11.88 -16.05 -12.93
N ALA A 51 11.80 -15.54 -11.70
CA ALA A 51 10.62 -14.86 -11.18
C ALA A 51 10.37 -13.50 -11.86
N LEU A 52 11.43 -12.74 -12.14
CA LEU A 52 11.33 -11.46 -12.88
C LEU A 52 10.93 -11.67 -14.34
N ASN A 53 11.32 -12.78 -14.95
CA ASN A 53 10.91 -13.16 -16.30
C ASN A 53 9.51 -13.78 -16.36
N HIS A 54 8.78 -13.86 -15.25
CA HIS A 54 7.43 -14.44 -15.22
C HIS A 54 6.40 -13.53 -15.91
N ASP A 55 5.43 -14.14 -16.59
CA ASP A 55 4.33 -13.47 -17.32
C ASP A 55 3.56 -12.47 -16.46
N PHE A 56 3.62 -12.59 -15.14
CA PHE A 56 3.02 -11.62 -14.21
C PHE A 56 3.54 -10.19 -14.41
N PHE A 57 4.81 -10.02 -14.75
CA PHE A 57 5.42 -8.70 -14.98
C PHE A 57 5.30 -8.22 -16.44
N TRP A 58 4.93 -9.12 -17.35
CA TRP A 58 4.93 -8.88 -18.80
C TRP A 58 3.56 -9.03 -19.46
N THR A 59 2.51 -9.27 -18.66
CA THR A 59 1.12 -9.29 -19.12
C THR A 59 0.40 -8.04 -18.64
N ASP A 60 -0.51 -7.51 -19.47
CA ASP A 60 -1.32 -6.38 -19.06
C ASP A 60 -2.21 -6.70 -17.84
N PRO A 61 -2.29 -5.82 -16.84
CA PRO A 61 -1.70 -4.48 -16.77
C PRO A 61 -0.20 -4.50 -16.43
N MET A 62 0.60 -3.85 -17.28
CA MET A 62 2.03 -3.70 -17.05
C MET A 62 2.34 -2.98 -15.72
N PRO A 63 3.49 -3.27 -15.08
CA PRO A 63 3.91 -2.60 -13.86
C PRO A 63 3.90 -1.08 -14.02
N SER A 64 3.13 -0.41 -13.17
CA SER A 64 2.99 1.05 -13.15
C SER A 64 3.67 1.67 -11.94
N ASP A 65 3.99 2.95 -12.03
CA ASP A 65 4.54 3.72 -10.91
C ASP A 65 3.59 3.73 -9.69
N LEU A 66 4.19 3.70 -8.50
CA LEU A 66 3.50 3.68 -7.22
C LEU A 66 2.97 5.06 -6.79
N SER A 67 3.28 6.12 -7.55
CA SER A 67 2.85 7.50 -7.27
C SER A 67 1.35 7.62 -6.96
N LYS A 68 0.49 6.89 -7.68
CA LYS A 68 -0.97 6.89 -7.40
C LYS A 68 -1.31 6.30 -6.04
N MET A 69 -0.67 5.21 -5.64
CA MET A 69 -0.87 4.57 -4.34
C MET A 69 -0.34 5.46 -3.22
N LEU A 70 0.85 6.03 -3.41
CA LEU A 70 1.51 6.89 -2.42
C LEU A 70 0.84 8.25 -2.26
N SER A 71 0.16 8.76 -3.29
CA SER A 71 -0.62 10.01 -3.19
C SER A 71 -1.72 9.99 -2.12
N GLN A 72 -2.12 8.81 -1.65
CA GLN A 72 -3.09 8.65 -0.57
C GLN A 72 -2.49 8.89 0.82
N HIS A 73 -1.16 8.92 0.92
CA HIS A 73 -0.44 9.09 2.19
C HIS A 73 0.48 10.29 2.07
N THR A 74 -0.06 11.49 2.33
CA THR A 74 0.68 12.74 2.14
C THR A 74 1.70 13.02 3.23
N GLN A 75 1.37 12.76 4.50
CA GLN A 75 2.30 13.04 5.61
C GLN A 75 2.28 11.98 6.73
N SER A 76 1.14 11.35 7.00
CA SER A 76 0.99 10.40 8.10
C SER A 76 -0.17 9.43 7.88
N MET A 77 -0.05 8.21 8.40
CA MET A 77 -1.14 7.23 8.39
C MET A 77 -2.39 7.71 9.18
N PHE A 78 -2.25 8.73 10.04
CA PHE A 78 -3.38 9.34 10.76
C PHE A 78 -4.40 10.00 9.83
N GLU A 79 -3.98 10.45 8.64
CA GLU A 79 -4.87 11.04 7.63
C GLU A 79 -5.88 10.02 7.09
N TYR A 80 -5.57 8.72 7.16
CA TYR A 80 -6.44 7.64 6.71
C TYR A 80 -7.69 7.47 7.58
N LEU A 81 -7.60 7.81 8.87
CA LEU A 81 -8.69 7.67 9.83
C LEU A 81 -9.46 8.98 10.04
N THR A 82 -8.95 10.10 9.55
CA THR A 82 -9.61 11.40 9.71
C THR A 82 -10.58 11.62 8.55
N PRO A 83 -11.87 11.90 8.82
CA PRO A 83 -12.85 12.20 7.79
C PRO A 83 -12.34 13.35 6.90
N PRO A 84 -12.50 13.28 5.56
CA PRO A 84 -12.06 14.33 4.66
C PRO A 84 -12.67 15.67 5.10
N ARG A 85 -11.82 16.63 5.49
CA ARG A 85 -12.24 17.98 5.84
C ARG A 85 -12.89 18.58 4.58
N ARG A 86 -14.20 18.85 4.61
CA ARG A 86 -14.90 19.58 3.54
C ARG A 86 -14.27 20.96 3.40
N SER A 87 -13.37 21.15 2.45
CA SER A 87 -12.78 22.45 2.09
C SER A 87 -13.72 23.27 1.19
N CYS A 88 -15.01 23.28 1.47
CA CYS A 88 -16.00 24.02 0.69
C CYS A 88 -17.03 24.63 1.64
N GLN A 89 -16.80 25.88 2.06
CA GLN A 89 -17.82 26.92 2.35
C GLN A 89 -17.30 28.17 3.09
N MET A 90 -16.00 28.30 3.42
CA MET A 90 -15.49 29.50 4.12
C MET A 90 -14.71 30.48 3.23
N ARG A 91 -14.76 30.36 1.90
CA ARG A 91 -14.12 31.31 0.96
C ARG A 91 -15.09 32.34 0.35
N GLN A 92 -16.41 32.19 0.54
CA GLN A 92 -17.39 33.10 -0.10
C GLN A 92 -17.84 34.28 0.78
N TYR A 93 -17.59 34.27 2.09
CA TYR A 93 -18.03 35.37 2.96
C TYR A 93 -17.02 36.52 3.15
N GLN A 94 -15.80 36.43 2.60
CA GLN A 94 -14.77 37.45 2.83
C GLN A 94 -14.55 38.42 1.66
N GLN A 95 -15.45 38.47 0.65
CA GLN A 95 -15.28 39.35 -0.52
C GLN A 95 -16.18 40.60 -0.52
N GLN A 96 -16.80 40.98 0.61
CA GLN A 96 -17.74 42.11 0.66
C GLN A 96 -17.37 43.30 1.55
N MET A 97 -16.14 43.40 2.06
CA MET A 97 -15.72 44.58 2.84
C MET A 97 -14.36 45.09 2.36
N VAL A 98 -14.36 45.82 1.25
CA VAL A 98 -13.22 46.63 0.81
C VAL A 98 -13.46 48.06 1.30
N ASN A 99 -12.72 48.49 2.32
CA ASN A 99 -12.48 49.92 2.56
C ASN A 99 -11.07 50.09 3.16
N PRO A 100 -10.23 51.01 2.66
CA PRO A 100 -8.83 51.11 3.05
C PRO A 100 -8.65 52.16 4.15
N MET A 101 -8.08 51.80 5.30
CA MET A 101 -7.41 52.77 6.17
C MET A 101 -6.37 52.09 7.08
N GLN A 102 -5.11 52.29 6.68
CA GLN A 102 -3.97 52.75 7.50
C GLN A 102 -3.62 52.08 8.85
N GLN A 103 -2.35 51.62 8.87
CA GLN A 103 -1.35 51.62 9.95
C GLN A 103 -1.00 50.27 10.63
N ARG A 104 0.27 49.88 10.42
CA ARG A 104 1.10 48.91 11.19
C ARG A 104 1.48 49.52 12.57
N PRO A 105 2.00 48.80 13.59
CA PRO A 105 2.82 47.57 13.48
C PRO A 105 2.54 46.42 14.49
N GLN A 106 3.20 45.30 14.16
CA GLN A 106 3.56 44.09 14.90
C GLN A 106 3.22 44.02 16.40
N ASP A 107 2.54 42.94 16.79
CA ASP A 107 3.04 42.12 17.91
C ASP A 107 2.80 40.63 17.63
N ASN A 108 3.89 39.90 17.48
CA ASN A 108 3.93 38.50 17.09
C ASN A 108 3.92 37.66 18.38
N SER A 109 2.73 37.35 18.89
CA SER A 109 2.55 36.41 19.99
C SER A 109 1.36 35.51 19.72
N TYR A 110 1.41 34.29 20.28
CA TYR A 110 0.58 33.10 20.07
C TYR A 110 1.25 32.04 19.20
N GLN A 111 2.25 31.35 19.76
CA GLN A 111 2.11 30.09 20.53
C GLN A 111 1.78 28.90 19.64
N ASP A 112 2.87 28.24 19.24
CA ASP A 112 2.94 26.89 18.72
C ASP A 112 2.31 25.91 19.72
N ARG A 113 1.17 25.31 19.34
CA ARG A 113 0.64 24.12 19.98
C ARG A 113 0.32 23.10 18.90
N VAL A 114 1.36 22.35 18.58
CA VAL A 114 1.28 21.06 17.90
C VAL A 114 0.54 20.10 18.84
N TYR A 115 -0.57 19.54 18.37
CA TYR A 115 -1.15 18.30 18.87
C TYR A 115 -1.12 17.29 17.74
#